data_AF-A0A2L2YA67-F1
#
_entry.id   AF-A0A2L2YA67-F1
#
_cell.length_a   1.000
_cell.length_b   1.000
_cell.length_c   1.000
_cell.angle_alpha   90.00
_cell.angle_beta   90.00
_cell.angle_gamma   90.00
#
_symmetry.space_group_name_H-M   'P 1'
#
loop_
_entity.id
_entity.type
_entity.pdbx_description
1 polymer ?
#
loop_
_entity_poly.entity_id
_entity_poly.type
_entity_poly.pdbx_seq_one_letter_code
_entity_poly.pdbx_strand_id
1 'polypeptide(L)'
;ITLLMCAVVEIYAAEDADHGEYGNNNLWRKTICEKNDESLFSEIDKCVDLQTKTIHEALTSCMKKVHPSSEGKYSLYLKEACNNVPLFLKIDDCMEQHKSLYKEVGIGEKALACLEETMKKHNLRELLEYYIDTEST
;
A
#
# COMPACT_ATOMS: atom_id res chain seq x y z
N ILE A 1 36.24 41.00 1.88
CA ILE A 1 34.86 41.08 1.34
C ILE A 1 34.42 39.64 1.14
N THR A 2 33.72 39.09 2.12
CA THR A 2 33.28 37.70 2.14
C THR A 2 31.77 37.74 1.95
N LEU A 3 31.30 37.46 0.74
CA LEU A 3 29.89 37.50 0.41
C LEU A 3 29.39 36.06 0.21
N LEU A 4 28.67 35.63 1.25
CA LEU A 4 27.66 34.59 1.33
C LEU A 4 27.52 33.68 0.10
N MET A 5 27.93 32.41 0.28
CA MET A 5 27.27 31.31 -0.42
C MET A 5 25.83 31.25 0.10
N CYS A 6 24.85 31.57 -0.74
CA CYS A 6 23.47 31.17 -0.50
C CYS A 6 23.44 29.64 -0.50
N ALA A 7 23.52 29.05 0.70
CA ALA A 7 23.04 27.70 0.91
C ALA A 7 21.53 27.74 0.66
N VAL A 8 21.15 27.40 -0.57
CA VAL A 8 19.79 26.99 -0.88
C VAL A 8 19.59 25.72 -0.08
N VAL A 9 19.02 25.85 1.12
CA VAL A 9 18.49 24.71 1.85
C VAL A 9 17.31 24.25 1.02
N GLU A 10 17.56 23.28 0.13
CA GLU A 10 16.49 22.49 -0.46
C GLU A 10 15.82 21.75 0.70
N ILE A 11 14.77 22.37 1.25
CA ILE A 11 13.82 21.71 2.12
C ILE A 11 13.06 20.76 1.20
N TYR A 12 13.63 19.57 0.96
CA TYR A 12 12.82 18.43 0.54
C TYR A 12 11.86 18.19 1.70
N ALA A 13 10.62 18.66 1.57
CA ALA A 13 9.53 18.16 2.37
C ALA A 13 9.55 16.64 2.17
N ALA A 14 9.96 15.90 3.20
CA ALA A 14 9.71 14.48 3.24
C ALA A 14 8.18 14.35 3.18
N GLU A 15 7.64 13.85 2.07
CA GLU A 15 6.34 13.19 2.10
C GLU A 15 6.41 12.26 3.32
N ASP A 16 5.62 12.53 4.37
CA ASP A 16 5.54 11.68 5.56
C ASP A 16 4.95 10.34 5.12
N ALA A 17 5.78 9.50 4.52
CA ALA A 17 5.41 8.17 4.11
C ALA A 17 5.08 7.38 5.39
N ASP A 18 3.87 6.81 5.42
CA ASP A 18 3.34 6.03 6.54
C ASP A 18 4.17 4.75 6.74
N HIS A 19 5.28 4.89 7.46
CA HIS A 19 6.24 3.85 7.78
C HIS A 19 6.09 3.39 9.24
N GLY A 20 6.21 2.08 9.49
CA GLY A 20 6.19 1.54 10.85
C GLY A 20 6.55 0.06 10.93
N GLU A 21 6.06 -0.63 11.97
CA GLU A 21 6.28 -2.06 12.19
C GLU A 21 5.91 -2.89 10.94
N TYR A 22 4.83 -2.50 10.25
CA TYR A 22 4.33 -3.16 9.06
C TYR A 22 4.95 -2.62 7.75
N GLY A 23 6.05 -1.87 7.79
CA GLY A 23 6.67 -1.28 6.61
C GLY A 23 5.91 -0.06 6.08
N ASN A 24 5.85 0.10 4.76
CA ASN A 24 5.09 1.17 4.10
C ASN A 24 3.58 0.92 4.18
N ASN A 25 2.76 1.98 4.20
CA ASN A 25 1.31 1.89 4.43
C ASN A 25 1.02 1.18 5.76
N ASN A 26 1.78 1.53 6.78
CA ASN A 26 1.74 0.88 8.09
C ASN A 26 0.34 0.92 8.72
N LEU A 27 -0.38 2.04 8.64
CA LEU A 27 -1.75 2.15 9.16
C LEU A 27 -2.67 1.16 8.46
N TRP A 28 -2.66 1.13 7.11
CA TRP A 28 -3.43 0.17 6.33
C TRP A 28 -3.15 -1.27 6.75
N ARG A 29 -1.87 -1.67 6.75
CA ARG A 29 -1.48 -3.05 7.06
C ARG A 29 -1.84 -3.42 8.50
N LYS A 30 -1.55 -2.53 9.45
CA LYS A 30 -1.86 -2.74 10.86
C LYS A 30 -3.36 -2.93 11.07
N THR A 31 -4.19 -2.00 10.59
CA THR A 31 -5.65 -2.08 10.77
C THR A 31 -6.22 -3.36 10.17
N ILE A 32 -5.78 -3.73 8.97
CA ILE A 32 -6.25 -4.96 8.31
C ILE A 32 -5.84 -6.21 9.09
N CYS A 33 -4.60 -6.26 9.59
CA CYS A 33 -4.12 -7.40 10.40
C CYS A 33 -4.78 -7.48 11.78
N GLU A 34 -5.02 -6.36 12.45
CA GLU A 34 -5.72 -6.33 13.75
C GLU A 34 -7.20 -6.70 13.62
N LYS A 35 -7.84 -6.35 12.50
CA LYS A 35 -9.22 -6.76 12.21
C LYS A 35 -9.35 -8.28 12.04
N ASN A 36 -8.35 -8.91 11.40
CA ASN A 36 -8.23 -10.36 11.21
C ASN A 36 -9.54 -11.04 10.74
N ASP A 37 -10.18 -10.46 9.73
CA ASP A 37 -11.47 -10.92 9.20
C ASP A 37 -11.30 -11.53 7.80
N GLU A 38 -11.62 -12.83 7.67
CA GLU A 38 -11.52 -13.56 6.40
C GLU A 38 -12.38 -12.96 5.29
N SER A 39 -13.56 -12.42 5.65
CA SER A 39 -14.45 -11.80 4.67
C SER A 39 -13.89 -10.46 4.16
N LEU A 40 -13.20 -9.71 5.02
CA LEU A 40 -12.44 -8.52 4.64
C LEU A 40 -11.30 -8.87 3.67
N PHE A 41 -10.50 -9.90 3.97
CA PHE A 41 -9.42 -10.33 3.08
C PHE A 41 -9.93 -10.72 1.69
N SER A 42 -11.05 -11.45 1.62
CA SER A 42 -11.65 -11.83 0.34
C SER A 42 -12.20 -10.64 -0.45
N GLU A 43 -12.72 -9.62 0.23
CA GLU A 43 -13.24 -8.42 -0.43
C GLU A 43 -12.11 -7.52 -0.95
N ILE A 44 -11.03 -7.37 -0.19
CA ILE A 44 -9.83 -6.66 -0.64
C ILE A 44 -9.25 -7.31 -1.91
N ASP A 45 -9.19 -8.64 -1.97
CA ASP A 45 -8.71 -9.38 -3.15
C ASP A 45 -9.50 -8.98 -4.42
N LYS A 46 -10.84 -8.92 -4.31
CA LYS A 46 -11.72 -8.49 -5.41
C LYS A 46 -11.44 -7.06 -5.84
N CYS A 47 -11.12 -6.17 -4.90
CA CYS A 47 -10.77 -4.79 -5.25
C CYS A 47 -9.40 -4.71 -5.93
N VAL A 48 -8.43 -5.53 -5.52
CA VAL A 48 -7.12 -5.62 -6.15
C VAL A 48 -7.21 -6.16 -7.59
N ASP A 49 -8.16 -7.04 -7.88
CA ASP A 49 -8.44 -7.52 -9.24
C ASP A 49 -8.99 -6.41 -10.16
N LEU A 50 -9.51 -5.31 -9.61
CA LEU A 50 -10.01 -4.16 -10.36
C LEU A 50 -8.92 -3.11 -10.65
N GLN A 51 -7.68 -3.35 -10.22
CA GLN A 51 -6.55 -2.48 -10.54
C GLN A 51 -6.30 -2.43 -12.04
N THR A 52 -5.56 -1.40 -12.48
CA THR A 52 -5.06 -1.39 -13.85
C THR A 52 -4.18 -2.62 -14.08
N LYS A 53 -4.18 -3.14 -15.32
CA LYS A 53 -3.40 -4.32 -15.67
C LYS A 53 -1.94 -4.20 -15.24
N THR A 54 -1.32 -3.05 -15.48
CA THR A 54 0.09 -2.82 -15.16
C THR A 54 0.38 -2.89 -13.66
N ILE A 55 -0.48 -2.28 -12.83
CA ILE A 55 -0.37 -2.31 -11.37
C ILE A 55 -0.61 -3.73 -10.86
N HIS A 56 -1.64 -4.40 -11.37
CA HIS A 56 -1.98 -5.77 -10.99
C HIS A 56 -0.83 -6.75 -11.31
N GLU A 57 -0.22 -6.63 -12.49
CA GLU A 57 0.92 -7.47 -12.90
C GLU A 57 2.16 -7.22 -12.03
N ALA A 58 2.48 -5.96 -11.72
CA ALA A 58 3.60 -5.61 -10.85
C ALA A 58 3.40 -6.19 -9.43
N LEU A 59 2.23 -5.97 -8.84
CA LEU A 59 1.89 -6.48 -7.52
C LEU A 59 1.91 -8.02 -7.48
N THR A 60 1.30 -8.67 -8.48
CA THR A 60 1.30 -10.13 -8.62
C THR A 60 2.71 -10.69 -8.74
N SER A 61 3.57 -10.06 -9.54
CA SER A 61 4.98 -10.44 -9.71
C SER A 61 5.73 -10.35 -8.39
N CYS A 62 5.56 -9.25 -7.66
CA CYS A 62 6.20 -9.07 -6.35
C CYS A 62 5.71 -10.08 -5.32
N MET A 63 4.40 -10.35 -5.23
CA MET A 63 3.86 -11.36 -4.32
C MET A 63 4.40 -12.76 -4.61
N LYS A 64 4.47 -13.15 -5.89
CA LYS A 64 5.07 -14.44 -6.29
C LYS A 64 6.56 -14.53 -5.93
N LYS A 65 7.28 -13.41 -5.98
CA LYS A 65 8.70 -13.35 -5.61
C LYS A 65 8.91 -13.48 -4.10
N VAL A 66 8.11 -12.78 -3.29
CA VAL A 66 8.32 -12.72 -1.82
C VAL A 66 7.64 -13.87 -1.08
N HIS A 67 6.53 -14.37 -1.61
CA HIS A 67 5.78 -15.50 -1.06
C HIS A 67 5.20 -16.36 -2.19
N PRO A 68 6.02 -17.26 -2.79
CA PRO A 68 5.61 -18.07 -3.94
C PRO A 68 4.34 -18.89 -3.72
N SER A 69 4.10 -19.35 -2.50
CA SER A 69 2.92 -20.13 -2.13
C SER A 69 1.60 -19.35 -2.20
N SER A 70 1.64 -18.01 -2.27
CA SER A 70 0.45 -17.21 -2.56
C SER A 70 -0.05 -17.37 -3.99
N GLU A 71 0.80 -17.86 -4.90
CA GLU A 71 0.58 -17.84 -6.35
C GLU A 71 0.25 -16.44 -6.90
N GLY A 72 0.62 -15.39 -6.16
CA GLY A 72 0.31 -14.00 -6.49
C GLY A 72 -1.12 -13.58 -6.16
N LYS A 73 -1.83 -14.30 -5.28
CA LYS A 73 -3.11 -13.84 -4.72
C LYS A 73 -2.87 -12.91 -3.54
N TYR A 74 -3.52 -11.75 -3.54
CA TYR A 74 -3.30 -10.72 -2.54
C TYR A 74 -3.81 -11.15 -1.18
N SER A 75 -4.99 -11.76 -1.11
CA SER A 75 -5.56 -12.30 0.13
C SER A 75 -4.64 -13.31 0.83
N LEU A 76 -4.06 -14.25 0.08
CA LEU A 76 -3.15 -15.27 0.63
C LEU A 76 -1.84 -14.64 1.13
N TYR A 77 -1.27 -13.74 0.34
CA TYR A 77 -0.08 -12.98 0.75
C TYR A 77 -0.36 -12.17 2.02
N LEU A 78 -1.46 -11.43 2.06
CA LEU A 78 -1.81 -10.53 3.15
C LEU A 78 -2.02 -11.28 4.47
N LYS A 79 -2.75 -12.40 4.41
CA LYS A 79 -2.98 -13.27 5.57
C LYS A 79 -1.68 -13.82 6.13
N GLU A 80 -0.77 -14.27 5.27
CA GLU A 80 0.54 -14.75 5.71
C GLU A 80 1.39 -13.60 6.26
N ALA A 81 1.40 -12.44 5.61
CA ALA A 81 2.16 -11.27 6.03
C ALA A 81 1.69 -10.72 7.39
N CYS A 82 0.39 -10.79 7.71
CA CYS A 82 -0.12 -10.46 9.05
C CYS A 82 0.45 -11.35 10.16
N ASN A 83 0.85 -12.59 9.84
CA ASN A 83 1.49 -13.52 10.79
C ASN A 83 3.02 -13.49 10.68
N ASN A 84 3.57 -12.88 9.64
CA ASN A 84 4.98 -12.83 9.31
C ASN A 84 5.32 -11.45 8.74
N VAL A 85 5.35 -10.45 9.63
CA VAL A 85 5.59 -9.04 9.32
C VAL A 85 6.78 -8.80 8.37
N PRO A 86 7.92 -9.53 8.47
CA PRO A 86 8.99 -9.42 7.48
C PRO A 86 8.59 -9.59 6.00
N LEU A 87 7.46 -10.23 5.69
CA LEU A 87 6.94 -10.30 4.32
C LEU A 87 6.48 -8.93 3.80
N PHE A 88 5.95 -8.07 4.66
CA PHE A 88 5.59 -6.70 4.31
C PHE A 88 6.82 -5.89 3.87
N LEU A 89 7.92 -6.01 4.60
CA LEU A 89 9.17 -5.32 4.23
C LEU A 89 9.71 -5.83 2.88
N LYS A 90 9.63 -7.14 2.64
CA LYS A 90 10.07 -7.72 1.36
C LYS A 90 9.20 -7.26 0.19
N ILE A 91 7.89 -7.11 0.38
CA ILE A 91 7.05 -6.58 -0.69
C ILE A 91 7.36 -5.12 -0.95
N ASP A 92 7.62 -4.32 0.10
CA ASP A 92 8.02 -2.91 -0.06
C ASP A 92 9.30 -2.78 -0.90
N ASP A 93 10.32 -3.56 -0.58
CA ASP A 93 11.58 -3.60 -1.33
C ASP A 93 11.36 -3.99 -2.80
N CYS A 94 10.41 -4.89 -3.07
CA CYS A 94 10.07 -5.28 -4.43
C CYS A 94 9.32 -4.16 -5.17
N MET A 95 8.34 -3.54 -4.50
CA MET A 95 7.50 -2.49 -5.08
C MET A 95 8.25 -1.17 -5.29
N GLU A 96 9.33 -0.91 -4.55
CA GLU A 96 10.20 0.26 -4.79
C GLU A 96 10.78 0.25 -6.23
N GLN A 97 11.02 -0.93 -6.80
CA GLN A 97 11.46 -1.09 -8.20
C GLN A 97 10.37 -0.67 -9.21
N HIS A 98 9.14 -0.56 -8.74
CA HIS A 98 7.95 -0.17 -9.49
C HIS A 98 7.37 1.17 -9.02
N LYS A 99 8.09 1.94 -8.19
CA LYS A 99 7.57 3.18 -7.58
C LYS A 99 7.13 4.22 -8.61
N SER A 100 7.86 4.36 -9.72
CA SER A 100 7.47 5.27 -10.80
C SER A 100 6.11 4.89 -11.41
N LEU A 101 5.82 3.58 -11.52
CA LEU A 101 4.55 3.10 -12.03
C LEU A 101 3.38 3.55 -11.15
N TYR A 102 3.52 3.45 -9.83
CA TYR A 102 2.49 3.88 -8.90
C TYR A 102 2.31 5.40 -8.89
N LYS A 103 3.38 6.17 -9.05
CA LYS A 103 3.30 7.64 -9.18
C LYS A 103 2.62 8.08 -10.47
N GLU A 104 2.78 7.34 -11.56
CA GLU A 104 2.23 7.69 -12.87
C GLU A 104 0.80 7.19 -13.09
N VAL A 105 0.49 6.00 -12.57
CA VAL A 105 -0.78 5.30 -12.83
C VAL A 105 -1.74 5.37 -11.65
N GLY A 106 -1.22 5.50 -10.43
CA GLY A 106 -2.01 5.47 -9.20
C GLY A 106 -2.72 4.15 -8.95
N ILE A 107 -3.55 4.15 -7.91
CA ILE A 107 -4.58 3.12 -7.72
C ILE A 107 -5.69 3.38 -8.74
N GLY A 108 -6.14 2.35 -9.45
CA GLY A 108 -7.24 2.51 -10.40
C GLY A 108 -8.53 2.93 -9.71
N GLU A 109 -9.27 3.89 -10.28
CA GLU A 109 -10.50 4.45 -9.69
C GLU A 109 -11.51 3.38 -9.24
N LYS A 110 -11.67 2.30 -10.03
CA LYS A 110 -12.55 1.17 -9.69
C LYS A 110 -12.08 0.38 -8.48
N ALA A 111 -10.77 0.19 -8.35
CA ALA A 111 -10.18 -0.46 -7.19
C ALA A 111 -10.33 0.42 -5.95
N LEU A 112 -10.11 1.74 -6.08
CA LEU A 112 -10.29 2.70 -4.99
C LEU A 112 -11.74 2.72 -4.48
N ALA A 113 -12.71 2.88 -5.38
CA ALA A 113 -14.13 2.87 -5.01
C ALA A 113 -14.54 1.56 -4.33
N CYS A 114 -14.03 0.42 -4.82
CA CYS A 114 -14.25 -0.88 -4.19
C CYS A 114 -13.64 -0.96 -2.77
N LEU A 115 -12.43 -0.44 -2.57
CA LEU A 115 -11.77 -0.41 -1.27
C LEU A 115 -12.55 0.48 -0.28
N GLU A 116 -13.03 1.64 -0.70
CA GLU A 116 -13.86 2.51 0.14
C GLU A 116 -15.14 1.81 0.60
N GLU A 117 -15.86 1.16 -0.32
CA GLU A 117 -17.08 0.41 0.02
C GLU A 117 -16.79 -0.72 1.00
N THR A 118 -15.67 -1.41 0.79
CA THR A 118 -15.18 -2.48 1.68
C THR A 118 -14.87 -1.92 3.08
N MET A 119 -14.14 -0.82 3.19
CA MET A 119 -13.83 -0.19 4.48
C MET A 119 -15.09 0.25 5.22
N LYS A 120 -16.06 0.86 4.51
CA LYS A 120 -17.36 1.25 5.07
C LYS A 120 -18.09 0.02 5.62
N LYS A 121 -18.14 -1.06 4.84
CA LYS A 121 -18.81 -2.32 5.23
C LYS A 121 -18.20 -2.96 6.48
N HIS A 122 -16.88 -2.86 6.63
CA HIS A 122 -16.13 -3.47 7.74
C HIS A 122 -15.92 -2.55 8.95
N ASN A 123 -16.48 -1.34 8.91
CA ASN A 123 -16.34 -0.29 9.93
C ASN A 123 -14.87 0.11 10.19
N LEU A 124 -14.07 0.24 9.13
CA LEU A 124 -12.66 0.65 9.19
C LEU A 124 -12.54 2.16 8.95
N ARG A 125 -13.08 2.96 9.88
CA ARG A 125 -13.23 4.40 9.71
C ARG A 125 -11.89 5.12 9.61
N GLU A 126 -10.90 4.67 10.36
CA GLU A 126 -9.55 5.19 10.35
C GLU A 126 -8.87 5.09 8.98
N LEU A 127 -9.21 4.06 8.19
CA LEU A 127 -8.70 3.93 6.82
C LEU A 127 -9.42 4.89 5.88
N LEU A 128 -10.72 5.07 6.04
CA LEU A 128 -11.45 6.06 5.24
C LEU A 128 -10.91 7.48 5.45
N GLU A 129 -10.60 7.85 6.69
CA GLU A 129 -9.98 9.13 7.03
C GLU A 129 -8.58 9.26 6.41
N TYR A 130 -7.77 8.19 6.50
CA TYR A 130 -6.43 8.13 5.89
C TYR A 130 -6.43 8.35 4.37
N TYR A 131 -7.34 7.71 3.64
CA TYR A 131 -7.41 7.84 2.17
C TYR A 131 -7.92 9.23 1.72
N ILE A 132 -8.82 9.85 2.48
CA ILE A 132 -9.33 11.20 2.19
C ILE A 132 -8.22 12.24 2.35
N ASP A 133 -7.37 12.09 3.36
CA ASP A 133 -6.26 13.01 3.61
C ASP A 133 -5.14 12.85 2.57
N THR A 134 -4.85 11.62 2.10
CA THR A 134 -3.80 11.38 1.10
C THR A 134 -4.15 11.85 -0.32
N GLU A 135 -5.43 11.95 -0.68
CA GLU A 135 -5.91 12.46 -1.98
C GLU A 135 -6.10 14.00 -1.99
N SER A 136 -5.97 14.65 -0.82
CA SER A 136 -6.18 16.11 -0.65
C SER A 136 -4.89 16.94 -0.73
N THR A 137 -3.75 16.31 -1.05
CA THR A 137 -2.41 16.93 -1.21
C THR A 137 -1.83 16.62 -2.58
#